data_AF-A0AAJ6D8V9-F1
#
_entry.id   AF-A0AAJ6D8V9-F1
#
_cell.length_a   1.000
_cell.length_b   1.000
_cell.length_c   1.000
_cell.angle_alpha   90.00
_cell.angle_beta   90.00
_cell.angle_gamma   90.00
#
_symmetry.space_group_name_H-M   'P 1'
#
loop_
_entity.id
_entity.type
_entity.pdbx_description
1 polymer ?
#
loop_
_entity_poly.entity_id
_entity_poly.type
_entity_poly.pdbx_seq_one_letter_code
_entity_poly.pdbx_strand_id
1 'polypeptide(L)'
;MPIFKNKTEDSDGWLSILLALRLRQIESEYPDYASFADATGLSRGTLYQLRTGKGNPTFVTLERLARYLKVPVWSLIGIPGDEKNVKQAIETFGFSYDEIARHIEATRAVKRSMTEFSGVPTSHEDAGASGEASERKRISPAKKGTKISR
;
A
#
# COMPACT_ATOMS: atom_id res chain seq x y z
N MET A 1 30.98 -2.19 -18.34
CA MET A 1 30.48 -3.35 -17.58
C MET A 1 29.60 -2.84 -16.46
N PRO A 2 28.35 -3.31 -16.26
CA PRO A 2 27.59 -2.88 -15.10
C PRO A 2 28.11 -3.63 -13.86
N ILE A 3 28.57 -2.86 -12.88
CA ILE A 3 28.99 -3.34 -11.57
C ILE A 3 27.73 -3.49 -10.74
N PHE A 4 27.22 -4.71 -10.58
CA PHE A 4 26.23 -5.01 -9.55
C PHE A 4 26.97 -5.29 -8.23
N LYS A 5 27.28 -4.22 -7.49
CA LYS A 5 27.64 -4.25 -6.05
C LYS A 5 26.42 -3.72 -5.28
N ASN A 6 25.92 -4.28 -4.19
CA ASN A 6 26.41 -5.29 -3.25
C ASN A 6 25.17 -5.96 -2.60
N LYS A 7 25.17 -7.28 -2.42
CA LYS A 7 24.67 -7.78 -1.14
C LYS A 7 25.67 -7.24 -0.13
N THR A 8 25.25 -6.34 0.76
CA THR A 8 26.04 -5.91 1.91
C THR A 8 26.74 -7.14 2.48
N GLU A 9 28.07 -7.15 2.44
CA GLU A 9 28.90 -8.28 2.90
C GLU A 9 28.62 -8.64 4.37
N ASP A 10 27.93 -7.76 5.10
CA ASP A 10 27.58 -7.88 6.52
C ASP A 10 26.23 -8.55 6.81
N SER A 11 25.43 -8.91 5.79
CA SER A 11 24.12 -9.55 5.97
C SER A 11 24.09 -10.93 5.32
N ASP A 12 23.96 -11.98 6.13
CA ASP A 12 23.77 -13.36 5.70
C ASP A 12 22.53 -13.56 4.80
N GLY A 13 21.67 -12.55 4.69
CA GLY A 13 20.49 -12.56 3.84
C GLY A 13 19.39 -13.48 4.37
N TRP A 14 19.54 -13.97 5.60
CA TRP A 14 18.64 -14.93 6.23
C TRP A 14 17.18 -14.46 6.20
N LEU A 15 16.90 -13.20 6.55
CA LEU A 15 15.54 -12.64 6.50
C LEU A 15 14.98 -12.56 5.07
N SER A 16 15.81 -12.19 4.09
CA SER A 16 15.38 -12.18 2.68
C SER A 16 15.04 -13.58 2.19
N ILE A 17 15.80 -14.60 2.58
CA ILE A 17 15.52 -16.00 2.25
C ILE A 17 14.28 -16.50 2.98
N LEU A 18 14.13 -16.19 4.27
CA LEU A 18 12.95 -16.56 5.06
C LEU A 18 11.68 -15.99 4.42
N LEU A 19 11.68 -14.70 4.11
CA LEU A 19 10.56 -14.06 3.42
C LEU A 19 10.31 -14.71 2.06
N ALA A 20 11.35 -14.99 1.29
CA ALA A 20 11.21 -15.64 -0.01
C ALA A 20 10.52 -17.01 0.09
N LEU A 21 10.94 -17.84 1.04
CA LEU A 21 10.33 -19.15 1.30
C LEU A 21 8.89 -19.00 1.77
N ARG A 22 8.62 -18.04 2.65
CA ARG A 22 7.26 -17.77 3.13
C ARG A 22 6.33 -17.30 2.01
N LEU A 23 6.80 -16.43 1.11
CA LEU A 23 6.03 -16.00 -0.05
C LEU A 23 5.73 -17.15 -1.01
N ARG A 24 6.66 -18.10 -1.20
CA ARG A 24 6.40 -19.31 -2.01
C ARG A 24 5.39 -20.23 -1.37
N GLN A 25 5.39 -20.33 -0.04
CA GLN A 25 4.38 -21.09 0.68
C GLN A 25 2.99 -20.47 0.48
N ILE A 26 2.87 -19.15 0.62
CA ILE A 26 1.60 -18.45 0.36
C ILE A 26 1.20 -18.54 -1.12
N GLU A 27 2.14 -18.42 -2.05
CA GLU A 27 1.93 -18.57 -3.50
C GLU A 27 1.26 -19.91 -3.84
N SER A 28 1.55 -20.98 -3.09
CA SER A 28 0.93 -22.29 -3.32
C SER A 28 -0.58 -22.35 -3.08
N GLU A 29 -1.15 -21.35 -2.40
CA GLU A 29 -2.59 -21.19 -2.19
C GLU A 29 -3.30 -20.52 -3.38
N TYR A 30 -2.54 -20.07 -4.38
CA TYR A 30 -3.05 -19.38 -5.57
C TYR A 30 -2.94 -20.28 -6.81
N PRO A 31 -3.85 -20.11 -7.79
CA PRO A 31 -3.85 -20.95 -9.00
C PRO A 31 -2.62 -20.71 -9.89
N ASP A 32 -2.07 -19.49 -9.89
CA ASP A 32 -0.93 -19.11 -10.71
C ASP A 32 -0.19 -17.87 -10.15
N TYR A 33 1.01 -17.61 -10.67
CA TYR A 33 1.85 -16.50 -10.23
C TYR A 33 1.26 -15.11 -10.52
N ALA A 34 0.47 -14.94 -11.59
CA ALA A 34 -0.15 -13.67 -11.89
C ALA A 34 -1.25 -13.35 -10.87
N SER A 35 -2.10 -14.34 -10.55
CA SER A 35 -3.11 -14.24 -9.49
C SER A 35 -2.49 -13.91 -8.13
N PHE A 36 -1.38 -14.56 -7.78
CA PHE A 36 -0.62 -14.22 -6.57
C PHE A 36 -0.06 -12.80 -6.62
N ALA A 37 0.52 -12.39 -7.76
CA ALA A 37 1.08 -11.05 -7.91
C ALA A 37 0.03 -9.95 -7.71
N ASP A 38 -1.15 -10.13 -8.29
CA ASP A 38 -2.26 -9.19 -8.15
C ASP A 38 -2.76 -9.12 -6.70
N ALA A 39 -2.72 -10.23 -5.96
CA ALA A 39 -3.10 -10.28 -4.55
C ALA A 39 -2.12 -9.56 -3.61
N THR A 40 -0.84 -9.43 -3.98
CA THR A 40 0.20 -8.82 -3.11
C THR A 40 0.19 -7.30 -3.08
N GLY A 41 -0.47 -6.66 -4.06
CA GLY A 41 -0.44 -5.21 -4.25
C GLY A 41 0.94 -4.66 -4.60
N LEU A 42 1.88 -5.49 -5.05
CA LEU A 42 3.23 -5.11 -5.49
C LEU A 42 3.37 -5.22 -7.01
N SER A 43 4.37 -4.54 -7.57
CA SER A 43 4.76 -4.78 -8.96
C SER A 43 5.34 -6.20 -9.12
N ARG A 44 5.13 -6.83 -10.28
CA ARG A 44 5.66 -8.17 -10.58
C ARG A 44 7.18 -8.26 -10.41
N GLY A 45 7.90 -7.20 -10.77
CA GLY A 45 9.36 -7.13 -10.62
C GLY A 45 9.79 -7.09 -9.15
N THR A 46 9.14 -6.25 -8.34
CA THR A 46 9.39 -6.18 -6.89
C THR A 46 9.07 -7.52 -6.23
N LEU A 47 7.91 -8.10 -6.54
CA LEU A 47 7.51 -9.41 -6.00
C LEU A 47 8.50 -10.50 -6.38
N TYR A 48 8.95 -10.53 -7.63
CA TYR A 48 9.93 -11.49 -8.10
C TYR A 48 11.25 -11.38 -7.32
N GLN A 49 11.75 -10.16 -7.07
CA GLN A 49 12.95 -9.95 -6.26
C GLN A 49 12.77 -10.48 -4.82
N LEU A 50 11.61 -10.23 -4.20
CA LEU A 50 11.32 -10.71 -2.84
C LEU A 50 11.18 -12.24 -2.79
N ARG A 51 10.40 -12.84 -3.71
CA ARG A 51 10.19 -14.30 -3.84
C ARG A 51 11.47 -15.07 -4.17
N THR A 52 12.47 -14.41 -4.76
CA THR A 52 13.79 -15.00 -5.05
C THR A 52 14.84 -14.69 -3.98
N GLY A 53 14.49 -13.98 -2.91
CA GLY A 53 15.41 -13.62 -1.82
C GLY A 53 16.50 -12.63 -2.23
N LYS A 54 16.30 -11.95 -3.36
CA LYS A 54 17.20 -10.92 -3.89
C LYS A 54 16.81 -9.52 -3.43
N GLY A 55 15.58 -9.34 -2.95
CA GLY A 55 15.07 -8.06 -2.48
C GLY A 55 15.39 -7.78 -1.01
N ASN A 56 15.50 -6.49 -0.70
CA ASN A 56 15.57 -5.94 0.66
C ASN A 56 14.31 -5.09 0.88
N PRO A 57 13.20 -5.66 1.39
CA PRO A 57 11.97 -4.91 1.59
C PRO A 57 12.15 -3.93 2.75
N THR A 58 11.60 -2.73 2.59
CA THR A 58 11.40 -1.83 3.73
C THR A 58 10.31 -2.37 4.65
N PHE A 59 10.25 -1.91 5.90
CA PHE A 59 9.14 -2.24 6.81
C PHE A 59 7.78 -1.86 6.20
N VAL A 60 7.69 -0.73 5.50
CA VAL A 60 6.47 -0.30 4.80
C VAL A 60 6.04 -1.33 3.74
N THR A 61 6.99 -1.92 3.01
CA THR A 61 6.70 -2.97 2.04
C THR A 61 6.19 -4.25 2.71
N LEU A 62 6.75 -4.64 3.86
CA LEU A 62 6.26 -5.78 4.64
C LEU A 62 4.85 -5.54 5.17
N GLU A 63 4.57 -4.37 5.74
CA GLU A 63 3.22 -3.99 6.20
C GLU A 63 2.21 -3.98 5.05
N ARG A 64 2.60 -3.48 3.88
CA ARG A 64 1.77 -3.49 2.67
C ARG A 64 1.47 -4.93 2.25
N LEU A 65 2.48 -5.79 2.13
CA LEU A 65 2.30 -7.21 1.81
C LEU A 65 1.35 -7.88 2.78
N ALA A 66 1.56 -7.69 4.08
CA ALA A 66 0.74 -8.27 5.14
C ALA A 66 -0.74 -7.86 5.01
N ARG A 67 -0.98 -6.56 4.79
CA ARG A 67 -2.33 -6.02 4.58
C ARG A 67 -3.02 -6.62 3.36
N TYR A 68 -2.32 -6.68 2.23
CA TYR A 68 -2.87 -7.17 0.96
C TYR A 68 -3.16 -8.67 0.99
N LEU A 69 -2.22 -9.45 1.54
CA LEU A 69 -2.36 -10.89 1.73
C LEU A 69 -3.27 -11.26 2.92
N LYS A 70 -3.73 -10.28 3.70
CA LYS A 70 -4.57 -10.44 4.89
C LYS A 70 -3.96 -11.39 5.94
N VAL A 71 -2.65 -11.27 6.13
CA VAL A 71 -1.89 -12.04 7.14
C VAL A 71 -1.21 -11.10 8.12
N PRO A 72 -0.92 -11.51 9.36
CA PRO A 72 -0.11 -10.72 10.27
C PRO A 72 1.29 -10.48 9.70
N VAL A 73 1.85 -9.27 9.90
CA VAL A 73 3.21 -8.93 9.41
C VAL A 73 4.28 -9.88 9.95
N TRP A 74 4.15 -10.32 11.20
CA TRP A 74 5.04 -11.27 11.85
C TRP A 74 5.08 -12.64 11.13
N SER A 75 3.95 -13.04 10.55
CA SER A 75 3.87 -14.31 9.82
C SER A 75 4.66 -14.32 8.52
N LEU A 76 4.97 -13.13 7.96
CA LEU A 76 5.83 -13.00 6.79
C LEU A 76 7.30 -13.29 7.12
N ILE A 77 7.68 -13.14 8.39
CA ILE A 77 9.02 -13.42 8.93
C ILE A 77 9.04 -14.66 9.82
N GLY A 78 8.12 -15.61 9.59
CA GLY A 78 8.15 -16.92 10.25
C GLY A 78 7.71 -16.95 11.71
N ILE A 79 7.17 -15.85 12.24
CA ILE A 79 6.66 -15.78 13.62
C ILE A 79 5.13 -15.89 13.58
N PRO A 80 4.51 -16.80 14.37
CA PRO A 80 3.06 -16.86 14.50
C PRO A 80 2.53 -15.50 14.98
N GLY A 81 1.76 -14.83 14.13
CA GLY A 81 1.28 -13.47 14.40
C GLY A 81 0.05 -13.39 15.30
N ASP A 82 -0.06 -14.29 16.28
CA ASP A 82 -1.06 -14.19 17.33
C ASP A 82 -0.75 -12.94 18.17
N GLU A 83 -1.74 -12.06 18.31
CA GLU A 83 -1.62 -10.80 19.06
C GLU A 83 -1.12 -11.02 20.48
N LYS A 84 -1.55 -12.11 21.14
CA LYS A 84 -1.10 -12.45 22.49
C LYS A 84 0.40 -12.75 22.53
N ASN A 85 0.88 -13.53 21.57
CA ASN A 85 2.30 -13.90 21.48
C ASN A 85 3.17 -12.68 21.18
N VAL A 86 2.71 -11.81 20.29
CA VAL A 86 3.40 -10.57 19.94
C VAL A 86 3.49 -9.64 21.14
N LYS A 87 2.37 -9.43 21.85
CA LYS A 87 2.33 -8.60 23.06
C LYS A 87 3.30 -9.12 24.11
N GLN A 88 3.24 -10.42 24.43
CA GLN A 88 4.11 -11.04 25.42
C GLN A 88 5.60 -10.93 25.04
N ALA A 89 5.93 -11.14 23.76
CA ALA A 89 7.31 -11.02 23.28
C ALA A 89 7.83 -9.59 23.42
N ILE A 90 7.03 -8.58 23.06
CA ILE A 90 7.39 -7.16 23.19
C ILE A 90 7.63 -6.79 24.66
N GLU A 91 6.73 -7.21 25.54
CA GLU A 91 6.81 -6.94 26.98
C GLU A 91 8.02 -7.62 27.64
N THR A 92 8.45 -8.78 27.12
CA THR A 92 9.66 -9.47 27.60
C THR A 92 10.93 -8.65 27.39
N PHE A 93 10.98 -7.81 26.36
CA PHE A 93 12.10 -6.89 26.12
C PHE A 93 11.95 -5.54 26.85
N GLY A 94 10.94 -5.41 27.73
CA GLY A 94 10.71 -4.20 28.53
C GLY A 94 9.95 -3.10 27.79
N PHE A 95 9.36 -3.39 26.64
CA PHE A 95 8.53 -2.43 25.90
C PHE A 95 7.05 -2.57 26.27
N SER A 96 6.37 -1.45 26.52
CA SER A 96 4.92 -1.46 26.71
C SER A 96 4.19 -1.49 25.36
N TYR A 97 3.43 -2.54 25.11
CA TYR A 97 2.59 -2.67 23.91
C TYR A 97 1.63 -1.48 23.76
N ASP A 98 0.98 -1.10 24.86
CA ASP A 98 -0.01 -0.01 24.89
C ASP A 98 0.65 1.37 24.69
N GLU A 99 1.91 1.55 25.11
CA GLU A 99 2.67 2.77 24.83
C GLU A 99 3.04 2.90 23.35
N ILE A 100 3.44 1.80 22.71
CA ILE A 100 3.71 1.76 21.25
C ILE A 100 2.43 2.13 20.49
N ALA A 101 1.28 1.55 20.86
CA ALA A 101 0.00 1.85 20.24
C ALA A 101 -0.36 3.34 20.37
N ARG A 102 -0.22 3.91 21.57
CA ARG A 102 -0.47 5.34 21.83
C ARG A 102 0.45 6.25 21.00
N HIS A 103 1.73 5.93 20.87
CA HIS A 103 2.66 6.70 20.04
C HIS A 103 2.28 6.69 18.55
N ILE A 104 1.83 5.54 18.05
CA ILE A 104 1.35 5.41 16.66
C ILE A 104 0.12 6.29 16.44
N GLU A 105 -0.85 6.25 17.36
CA GLU A 105 -2.07 7.06 17.28
C GLU A 105 -1.78 8.56 17.34
N ALA A 106 -0.92 9.00 18.27
CA ALA A 106 -0.50 10.39 18.37
C ALA A 106 0.19 10.87 17.08
N THR A 107 1.11 10.06 16.53
CA THR A 107 1.79 10.38 15.27
C THR A 107 0.81 10.51 14.10
N ARG A 108 -0.21 9.63 14.05
CA ARG A 108 -1.25 9.69 13.02
C ARG A 108 -2.14 10.92 13.18
N ALA A 109 -2.50 11.29 14.41
CA ALA A 109 -3.30 12.49 14.69
C ALA A 109 -2.58 13.77 14.26
N VAL A 110 -1.29 13.91 14.57
CA VAL A 110 -0.46 15.04 14.12
C VAL A 110 -0.45 15.13 12.60
N LYS A 111 -0.20 14.02 11.89
CA LYS A 111 -0.23 14.00 10.42
C LYS A 111 -1.58 14.45 9.85
N ARG A 112 -2.71 13.99 10.40
CA ARG A 112 -4.05 14.44 9.95
C ARG A 112 -4.22 15.94 10.12
N SER A 113 -3.88 16.47 11.30
CA SER A 113 -3.98 17.92 11.57
C SER A 113 -3.12 18.78 10.63
N MET A 114 -1.91 18.32 10.27
CA MET A 114 -1.06 19.01 9.29
C MET A 114 -1.65 18.99 7.88
N THR A 115 -2.45 17.98 7.54
CA THR A 115 -3.08 17.87 6.21
C THR A 115 -4.31 18.77 6.10
N GLU A 116 -5.07 18.92 7.20
CA GLU A 116 -6.25 19.79 7.30
C GLU A 116 -5.90 21.28 7.39
N PHE A 117 -4.70 21.61 7.91
CA PHE A 117 -4.20 22.99 8.03
C PHE A 117 -3.55 23.53 6.73
N SER A 118 -3.50 22.75 5.64
CA SER A 118 -3.06 23.23 4.33
C SER A 118 -4.10 24.18 3.73
N GLY A 119 -4.09 25.43 4.19
CA GLY A 119 -5.00 26.52 3.83
C GLY A 119 -4.95 26.97 2.36
N VAL A 120 -5.20 26.07 1.42
CA VAL A 120 -5.67 26.43 0.09
C VAL A 120 -7.20 26.44 0.16
N PRO A 121 -7.86 27.61 0.24
CA PRO A 121 -9.29 27.67 0.09
C PRO A 121 -9.63 27.19 -1.31
N THR A 122 -10.23 26.00 -1.44
CA THR A 122 -10.93 25.60 -2.65
C THR A 122 -12.14 26.52 -2.76
N SER A 123 -12.01 27.60 -3.51
CA SER A 123 -13.11 28.48 -3.88
C SER A 123 -14.06 27.71 -4.80
N HIS A 124 -14.98 26.95 -4.19
CA HIS A 124 -16.28 26.67 -4.76
C HIS A 124 -17.27 27.57 -4.01
N GLU A 125 -17.42 28.79 -4.52
CA GLU A 125 -18.57 29.63 -4.19
C GLU A 125 -19.75 29.13 -5.03
N ASP A 126 -20.55 28.23 -4.45
CA ASP A 126 -21.95 28.13 -4.81
C ASP A 126 -22.70 29.23 -4.06
N ALA A 127 -23.02 30.33 -4.76
CA ALA A 127 -24.02 31.29 -4.33
C ALA A 127 -25.14 31.33 -5.37
N GLY A 128 -26.28 30.75 -5.00
CA GLY A 128 -27.50 30.77 -5.80
C GLY A 128 -28.25 32.11 -5.74
N ALA A 129 -28.93 32.38 -6.85
CA ALA A 129 -30.20 33.10 -7.00
C ALA A 129 -30.25 34.64 -6.82
N SER A 130 -30.34 35.35 -7.94
CA SER A 130 -31.39 36.37 -8.18
C SER A 130 -31.58 36.52 -9.70
N GLY A 131 -32.83 36.43 -10.16
CA GLY A 131 -33.16 36.29 -11.57
C GLY A 131 -33.20 37.60 -12.36
N GLU A 132 -33.16 37.47 -13.69
CA GLU A 132 -33.96 38.29 -14.58
C GLU A 132 -34.17 37.55 -15.90
N ALA A 133 -35.43 37.55 -16.35
CA ALA A 133 -35.89 36.93 -17.56
C ALA A 133 -35.53 37.78 -18.79
N SER A 134 -35.04 37.15 -19.86
CA SER A 134 -35.21 37.65 -21.24
C SER A 134 -35.00 36.53 -22.26
N GLU A 135 -36.12 35.85 -22.53
CA GLU A 135 -36.76 35.76 -23.85
C GLU A 135 -35.95 35.39 -25.13
N ARG A 136 -36.46 34.32 -25.79
CA ARG A 136 -36.29 33.87 -27.20
C ARG A 136 -34.88 33.38 -27.57
N LYS A 137 -34.69 32.14 -28.04
CA LYS A 137 -35.25 31.62 -29.30
C LYS A 137 -35.13 30.10 -29.35
N ARG A 138 -36.24 29.41 -29.68
CA ARG A 138 -36.28 28.01 -30.11
C ARG A 138 -35.35 27.78 -31.30
N ILE A 139 -34.45 26.80 -31.26
CA ILE A 139 -34.20 25.84 -32.36
C ILE A 139 -33.63 24.54 -31.78
N SER A 140 -34.26 23.41 -32.08
CA SER A 140 -33.70 22.06 -31.98
C SER A 140 -33.80 21.40 -33.36
N PRO A 141 -33.33 20.16 -33.57
CA PRO A 141 -31.95 19.69 -33.58
C PRO A 141 -31.53 19.19 -35.00
N ALA A 142 -30.24 19.09 -35.32
CA ALA A 142 -29.78 18.51 -36.59
C ALA A 142 -28.82 17.33 -36.39
N LYS A 143 -29.18 16.24 -37.07
CA LYS A 143 -28.58 14.90 -37.13
C LYS A 143 -27.20 14.86 -37.83
N LYS A 144 -26.53 13.71 -37.58
CA LYS A 144 -25.70 12.88 -38.49
C LYS A 144 -24.23 13.28 -38.69
N GLY A 145 -23.36 12.28 -38.49
CA GLY A 145 -21.97 12.32 -38.98
C GLY A 145 -21.09 11.14 -38.57
N THR A 146 -21.47 9.91 -38.95
CA THR A 146 -20.57 8.74 -38.99
C THR A 146 -19.42 8.95 -39.99
N LYS A 147 -18.19 8.51 -39.63
CA LYS A 147 -17.11 7.91 -40.46
C LYS A 147 -15.88 7.74 -39.55
N ILE A 148 -15.37 6.56 -39.16
CA ILE A 148 -14.82 5.38 -39.88
C ILE A 148 -13.65 5.70 -40.84
N SER A 149 -12.47 5.26 -40.38
CA SER A 149 -11.29 4.69 -41.06
C SER A 149 -10.41 5.52 -41.99
N ARG A 150 -9.10 5.56 -41.68
CA ARG A 150 -8.14 4.56 -42.17
C ARG A 150 -6.87 4.53 -41.32
#